data_AF-A0A947K5M5-F1
#
_entry.id   AF-A0A947K5M5-F1
#
_cell.length_a   1.000
_cell.length_b   1.000
_cell.length_c   1.000
_cell.angle_alpha   90.00
_cell.angle_beta   90.00
_cell.angle_gamma   90.00
#
_symmetry.space_group_name_H-M   'P 1'
#
loop_
_entity.id
_entity.type
_entity.pdbx_description
1 polymer ?
#
loop_
_entity_poly.entity_id
_entity_poly.type
_entity_poly.pdbx_seq_one_letter_code
_entity_poly.pdbx_strand_id
1 'polypeptide(L)'
;MIDDATNEISYAKLFSGDTLFTNMQVIRRFLELKGLFMSLYVDKASHFKTTRYGGLHVDINQEQDDTQIERALEELGITLIPANSPQAKGRIERRFRLFQDCFIKEMRLAGVKNYDEANKFLQERFLPWHNKKYTLEAESVYLPLPKEKNLDLVFCLKQWRSVRKDNTISLNGQIIQIAPSHLRLSFAKTKVQVCQLEDGRIFVLHKNRIIAESAVNKNAKITKRLKKIEKLLDQREYTTPKKRDWPEKAHTSTVNHPWRTDFAVWTMKRKLKQARLNRSKSLAGVS
;
A
#
# COMPACT_ATOMS: atom_id res chain seq x y z
N MET A 1 -0.90 -9.42 1.35
CA MET A 1 -0.58 -10.38 0.28
C MET A 1 -0.35 -11.73 0.88
N ILE A 2 -0.92 -12.75 0.24
CA ILE A 2 -0.92 -14.12 0.72
C ILE A 2 -0.54 -15.01 -0.45
N ASP A 3 0.34 -15.97 -0.21
CA ASP A 3 0.67 -17.00 -1.17
C ASP A 3 -0.48 -18.03 -1.25
N ASP A 4 -0.89 -18.38 -2.47
CA ASP A 4 -1.97 -19.35 -2.69
C ASP A 4 -1.49 -20.79 -2.48
N ALA A 5 -0.21 -21.08 -2.76
CA ALA A 5 0.34 -22.43 -2.61
C ALA A 5 0.58 -22.78 -1.15
N THR A 6 1.20 -21.88 -0.39
CA THR A 6 1.63 -22.14 0.99
C THR A 6 0.66 -21.62 2.05
N ASN A 7 -0.37 -20.84 1.70
CA ASN A 7 -1.17 -20.04 2.65
C ASN A 7 -0.39 -19.00 3.47
N GLU A 8 0.91 -18.80 3.22
CA GLU A 8 1.73 -17.85 3.97
C GLU A 8 1.27 -16.41 3.71
N ILE A 9 1.06 -15.65 4.78
CA ILE A 9 0.86 -14.21 4.68
C ILE A 9 2.24 -13.55 4.69
N SER A 10 2.82 -13.40 3.50
CA SER A 10 4.20 -12.89 3.37
C SER A 10 4.31 -11.42 3.77
N TYR A 11 3.27 -10.62 3.54
CA TYR A 11 3.24 -9.22 3.99
C TYR A 11 1.82 -8.67 4.12
N ALA A 12 1.56 -7.90 5.19
CA ALA A 12 0.32 -7.16 5.39
C ALA A 12 0.59 -5.88 6.17
N LYS A 13 -0.11 -4.78 5.85
CA LYS A 13 0.03 -3.51 6.56
C LYS A 13 -1.33 -2.82 6.62
N LEU A 14 -1.63 -2.21 7.76
CA LEU A 14 -2.79 -1.37 8.00
C LEU A 14 -2.48 0.05 7.56
N PHE A 15 -3.44 0.65 6.86
CA PHE A 15 -3.41 2.02 6.37
C PHE A 15 -4.66 2.75 6.81
N SER A 16 -4.60 4.09 6.80
CA SER A 16 -5.75 4.95 7.06
C SER A 16 -6.78 4.90 5.93
N GLY A 17 -6.37 4.55 4.71
CA GLY A 17 -7.25 4.43 3.56
C GLY A 17 -6.71 3.45 2.52
N ASP A 18 -7.63 2.99 1.66
CA ASP A 18 -7.30 2.18 0.49
C ASP A 18 -7.05 3.12 -0.69
N THR A 19 -5.78 3.20 -1.12
CA THR A 19 -5.34 4.12 -2.18
C THR A 19 -4.39 3.41 -3.15
N LEU A 20 -4.12 4.05 -4.28
CA LEU A 20 -3.11 3.57 -5.24
C LEU A 20 -1.76 3.28 -4.57
N PHE A 21 -1.21 4.26 -3.83
CA PHE A 21 0.13 4.14 -3.27
C PHE A 21 0.21 3.13 -2.13
N THR A 22 -0.83 3.01 -1.30
CA THR A 22 -0.86 1.99 -0.24
C THR A 22 -0.82 0.58 -0.82
N ASN A 23 -1.53 0.33 -1.93
CA ASN A 23 -1.48 -0.96 -2.64
C ASN A 23 -0.11 -1.19 -3.29
N MET A 24 0.43 -0.19 -3.99
CA MET A 24 1.78 -0.26 -4.55
C MET A 24 2.84 -0.54 -3.48
N GLN A 25 2.72 0.06 -2.29
CA GLN A 25 3.64 -0.18 -1.17
C GLN A 25 3.57 -1.64 -0.70
N VAL A 26 2.37 -2.22 -0.61
CA VAL A 26 2.19 -3.63 -0.20
C VAL A 26 2.82 -4.58 -1.23
N ILE A 27 2.58 -4.35 -2.52
CA ILE A 27 3.15 -5.16 -3.61
C ILE A 27 4.68 -5.02 -3.62
N ARG A 28 5.19 -3.78 -3.60
CA ARG A 28 6.63 -3.51 -3.53
C ARG A 28 7.28 -4.25 -2.37
N ARG A 29 6.69 -4.15 -1.17
CA ARG A 29 7.29 -4.77 0.01
C ARG A 29 7.24 -6.29 -0.06
N PHE A 30 6.19 -6.87 -0.66
CA PHE A 30 6.16 -8.30 -0.95
C PHE A 30 7.32 -8.71 -1.88
N LEU A 31 7.51 -7.98 -2.97
CA LEU A 31 8.59 -8.23 -3.93
C LEU A 31 9.97 -8.16 -3.27
N GLU A 32 10.21 -7.16 -2.43
CA GLU A 32 11.47 -7.02 -1.67
C GLU A 32 11.72 -8.20 -0.71
N LEU A 33 10.67 -8.82 -0.17
CA LEU A 33 10.76 -9.91 0.80
C LEU A 33 10.84 -11.29 0.15
N LYS A 34 10.15 -11.51 -0.97
CA LYS A 34 9.95 -12.84 -1.57
C LYS A 34 10.49 -12.97 -2.99
N GLY A 35 10.67 -11.87 -3.71
CA GLY A 35 11.00 -11.87 -5.13
C GLY A 35 9.79 -11.69 -6.03
N LEU A 36 10.03 -11.79 -7.34
CA LEU A 36 9.02 -11.77 -8.39
C LEU A 36 8.15 -13.02 -8.35
N PHE A 37 6.87 -12.84 -8.67
CA PHE A 37 5.86 -13.87 -8.75
C PHE A 37 5.11 -13.75 -10.08
N MET A 38 4.46 -14.83 -10.52
CA MET A 38 3.88 -14.88 -11.87
C MET A 38 2.58 -14.09 -12.02
N SER A 39 1.70 -14.13 -11.02
CA SER A 39 0.39 -13.48 -11.12
C SER A 39 -0.13 -12.94 -9.80
N LEU A 40 -0.85 -11.81 -9.86
CA LEU A 40 -1.54 -11.20 -8.73
C LEU A 40 -3.04 -11.35 -8.88
N TYR A 41 -3.70 -11.96 -7.90
CA TYR A 41 -5.16 -12.00 -7.84
C TYR A 41 -5.69 -10.83 -7.02
N VAL A 42 -6.63 -10.07 -7.60
CA VAL A 42 -7.19 -8.87 -6.96
C VAL A 42 -8.71 -8.82 -7.10
N ASP A 43 -9.37 -8.16 -6.15
CA ASP A 43 -10.78 -7.78 -6.33
C ASP A 43 -10.90 -6.68 -7.40
N LYS A 44 -12.10 -6.49 -7.96
CA LYS A 44 -12.38 -5.50 -9.02
C LYS A 44 -12.44 -4.05 -8.51
N ALA A 45 -11.57 -3.68 -7.58
CA ALA A 45 -11.46 -2.30 -7.13
C ALA A 45 -10.84 -1.42 -8.24
N SER A 46 -11.30 -0.18 -8.34
CA SER A 46 -10.97 0.75 -9.44
C SER A 46 -9.49 1.10 -9.55
N HIS A 47 -8.71 0.93 -8.48
CA HIS A 47 -7.26 1.11 -8.49
C HIS A 47 -6.50 -0.02 -9.21
N PHE A 48 -7.13 -1.18 -9.36
CA PHE A 48 -6.56 -2.35 -10.02
C PHE A 48 -7.10 -2.57 -11.42
N LYS A 49 -8.30 -2.08 -11.72
CA LYS A 49 -8.87 -2.17 -13.06
C LYS A 49 -9.83 -1.01 -13.32
N THR A 50 -9.67 -0.34 -14.46
CA THR A 50 -10.66 0.63 -14.93
C THR A 50 -11.95 -0.13 -15.26
N THR A 51 -13.02 0.09 -14.50
CA THR A 51 -14.36 -0.43 -14.82
C THR A 51 -15.24 0.77 -15.14
N ARG A 52 -15.22 1.23 -16.39
CA ARG A 52 -16.22 2.19 -16.90
C ARG A 52 -17.25 1.43 -17.70
N TYR A 53 -18.49 1.43 -17.22
CA TYR A 53 -19.64 0.97 -17.99
C TYR A 53 -20.00 2.06 -18.99
N GLY A 54 -20.10 1.71 -20.27
CA GLY A 54 -20.61 2.60 -21.32
C GLY A 54 -22.03 3.03 -20.99
N GLY A 55 -22.22 4.32 -20.72
CA GLY A 55 -23.53 4.94 -20.71
C GLY A 55 -23.86 5.45 -22.11
N LEU A 56 -25.15 5.63 -22.39
CA LEU A 56 -25.73 6.05 -23.68
C LEU A 56 -25.12 7.34 -24.30
N HIS A 57 -24.30 8.09 -23.56
CA HIS A 57 -23.69 9.36 -23.95
C HIS A 57 -22.15 9.40 -23.81
N VAL A 58 -21.49 8.25 -23.62
CA VAL A 58 -20.02 8.19 -23.52
C VAL A 58 -19.51 7.12 -24.47
N ASP A 59 -18.94 7.57 -25.59
CA ASP A 59 -18.07 6.73 -26.42
C ASP A 59 -16.80 6.42 -25.61
N ILE A 60 -16.78 5.25 -24.99
CA ILE A 60 -15.59 4.73 -24.33
C ILE A 60 -14.80 3.99 -25.39
N ASN A 61 -13.61 4.51 -25.76
CA ASN A 61 -12.64 3.76 -26.56
C ASN A 61 -12.48 2.35 -25.96
N GLN A 62 -12.57 1.32 -26.81
CA GLN A 62 -12.49 -0.09 -26.38
C GLN A 62 -11.12 -0.45 -25.77
N GLU A 63 -10.07 0.31 -26.13
CA GLU A 63 -8.76 0.28 -25.47
C GLU A 63 -8.77 1.27 -24.30
N GLN A 64 -8.91 0.74 -23.08
CA GLN A 64 -8.82 1.53 -21.87
C GLN A 64 -7.35 1.61 -21.45
N ASP A 65 -6.85 2.81 -21.15
CA ASP A 65 -5.52 2.96 -20.57
C ASP A 65 -5.43 2.14 -19.27
N ASP A 66 -4.37 1.32 -19.15
CA ASP A 66 -4.10 0.54 -17.95
C ASP A 66 -4.06 1.41 -16.70
N THR A 67 -4.54 0.85 -15.58
CA THR A 67 -4.32 1.48 -14.29
C THR A 67 -2.82 1.56 -13.97
N GLN A 68 -2.45 2.47 -13.07
CA GLN A 68 -1.06 2.64 -12.65
C GLN A 68 -0.48 1.36 -12.00
N ILE A 69 -1.34 0.52 -11.39
CA ILE A 69 -0.94 -0.78 -10.83
C ILE A 69 -0.75 -1.80 -11.96
N GLU A 70 -1.71 -1.92 -12.90
CA GLU A 70 -1.59 -2.80 -14.06
C GLU A 70 -0.28 -2.53 -14.82
N ARG A 71 -0.03 -1.27 -15.17
CA ARG A 71 1.23 -0.82 -15.78
C ARG A 71 2.46 -1.25 -14.97
N ALA A 72 2.44 -1.03 -13.65
CA ALA A 72 3.59 -1.36 -12.80
C ALA A 72 3.88 -2.87 -12.76
N LEU A 73 2.82 -3.69 -12.76
CA LEU A 73 2.94 -5.14 -12.77
C LEU A 73 3.42 -5.66 -14.13
N GLU A 74 2.91 -5.10 -15.23
CA GLU A 74 3.35 -5.43 -16.58
C GLU A 74 4.84 -5.12 -16.80
N GLU A 75 5.33 -3.98 -16.28
CA GLU A 75 6.77 -3.64 -16.32
C GLU A 75 7.67 -4.66 -15.60
N LEU A 76 7.10 -5.46 -14.70
CA LEU A 76 7.76 -6.55 -13.99
C LEU A 76 7.44 -7.93 -14.57
N GLY A 77 6.62 -8.03 -15.62
CA GLY A 77 6.17 -9.29 -16.20
C GLY A 77 5.18 -10.06 -15.32
N ILE A 78 4.45 -9.36 -14.44
CA ILE A 78 3.49 -9.96 -13.50
C ILE A 78 2.08 -9.82 -14.07
N THR A 79 1.37 -10.93 -14.22
CA THR A 79 0.00 -10.93 -14.75
C THR A 79 -1.01 -10.55 -13.66
N LEU A 80 -1.78 -9.48 -13.87
CA LEU A 80 -2.89 -9.14 -12.99
C LEU A 80 -4.16 -9.92 -13.38
N ILE A 81 -4.71 -10.67 -12.43
CA ILE A 81 -5.92 -11.48 -12.63
C ILE A 81 -7.04 -10.91 -11.74
N PRO A 82 -8.01 -10.18 -12.31
CA PRO A 82 -9.17 -9.75 -11.55
C PRO A 82 -10.05 -10.96 -11.20
N ALA A 83 -10.45 -11.05 -9.93
CA ALA A 83 -11.28 -12.13 -9.44
C ALA A 83 -12.66 -12.12 -10.14
N ASN A 84 -12.83 -13.04 -11.09
CA ASN A 84 -14.11 -13.33 -11.73
C ASN A 84 -14.80 -14.57 -11.13
N SER A 85 -14.12 -15.31 -10.25
CA SER A 85 -14.61 -16.59 -9.73
C SER A 85 -14.94 -16.56 -8.23
N PRO A 86 -16.04 -17.20 -7.80
CA PRO A 86 -16.38 -17.39 -6.39
C PRO A 86 -15.30 -18.11 -5.57
N GLN A 87 -14.49 -18.96 -6.20
CA GLN A 87 -13.47 -19.79 -5.54
C GLN A 87 -12.31 -18.95 -4.99
N ALA A 88 -11.78 -18.01 -5.78
CA ALA A 88 -10.72 -17.09 -5.33
C ALA A 88 -11.25 -16.16 -4.23
N LYS A 89 -12.49 -15.69 -4.38
CA LYS A 89 -13.17 -14.82 -3.42
C LYS A 89 -13.42 -15.53 -2.08
N GLY A 90 -13.90 -16.77 -2.08
CA GLY A 90 -14.22 -17.52 -0.87
C GLY A 90 -13.01 -17.87 0.01
N ARG A 91 -11.84 -18.15 -0.58
CA ARG A 91 -10.60 -18.40 0.19
C ARG A 91 -10.11 -17.11 0.87
N ILE A 92 -10.09 -16.02 0.12
CA ILE A 92 -9.72 -14.70 0.62
C ILE A 92 -10.67 -14.25 1.73
N GLU A 93 -11.99 -14.40 1.55
CA GLU A 93 -13.00 -14.07 2.56
C GLU A 93 -12.84 -14.84 3.87
N ARG A 94 -12.54 -16.15 3.82
CA ARG A 94 -12.26 -16.93 5.04
C ARG A 94 -11.04 -16.41 5.78
N ARG A 95 -9.97 -16.05 5.06
CA ARG A 95 -8.75 -15.49 5.67
C ARG A 95 -9.03 -14.10 6.24
N PHE A 96 -9.77 -13.25 5.54
CA PHE A 96 -10.19 -11.95 6.07
C PHE A 96 -11.08 -12.08 7.31
N ARG A 97 -11.90 -13.13 7.41
CA ARG A 97 -12.65 -13.44 8.63
C ARG A 97 -11.73 -13.74 9.81
N LEU A 98 -10.62 -14.46 9.60
CA LEU A 98 -9.61 -14.66 10.64
C LEU A 98 -9.01 -13.33 11.12
N PHE A 99 -8.73 -12.39 10.21
CA PHE A 99 -8.28 -11.05 10.60
C PHE A 99 -9.37 -10.29 11.39
N GLN A 100 -10.61 -10.31 10.94
CA GLN A 100 -11.70 -9.59 11.61
C GLN A 100 -11.99 -10.17 13.00
N ASP A 101 -12.02 -11.49 13.13
CA ASP A 101 -12.42 -12.16 14.37
C ASP A 101 -11.27 -12.31 15.37
N CYS A 102 -10.07 -12.61 14.89
CA CYS A 102 -8.92 -12.92 15.75
C CYS A 102 -8.02 -11.69 15.93
N PHE A 103 -7.50 -11.13 14.83
CA PHE A 103 -6.51 -10.05 14.91
C PHE A 103 -7.04 -8.82 15.65
N ILE A 104 -8.30 -8.43 15.42
CA ILE A 104 -8.92 -7.30 16.15
C ILE A 104 -9.00 -7.57 17.66
N LYS A 105 -9.36 -8.78 18.07
CA LYS A 105 -9.44 -9.15 19.49
C LYS A 105 -8.07 -9.22 20.14
N GLU A 106 -7.08 -9.77 19.45
CA GLU A 106 -5.71 -9.84 19.94
C GLU A 106 -5.08 -8.46 20.09
N MET A 107 -5.30 -7.54 19.13
CA MET A 107 -4.91 -6.14 19.28
C MET A 107 -5.55 -5.47 20.50
N ARG A 108 -6.83 -5.76 20.76
CA ARG A 108 -7.54 -5.23 21.95
C ARG A 108 -6.92 -5.77 23.24
N LEU A 109 -6.60 -7.06 23.31
CA LEU A 109 -5.93 -7.67 24.47
C LEU A 109 -4.52 -7.11 24.68
N ALA A 110 -3.81 -6.81 23.59
CA ALA A 110 -2.53 -6.13 23.60
C ALA A 110 -2.65 -4.62 23.95
N GLY A 111 -3.85 -4.05 24.02
CA GLY A 111 -4.03 -2.62 24.28
C GLY A 111 -3.33 -1.75 23.22
N VAL A 112 -3.41 -2.17 21.95
CA VAL A 112 -2.96 -1.40 20.80
C VAL A 112 -3.89 -0.20 20.61
N LYS A 113 -3.33 1.00 20.45
CA LYS A 113 -4.13 2.25 20.41
C LYS A 113 -4.01 3.06 19.12
N ASN A 114 -3.06 2.76 18.24
CA ASN A 114 -2.83 3.50 17.01
C ASN A 114 -2.29 2.60 15.90
N TYR A 115 -2.23 3.12 14.67
CA TYR A 115 -1.78 2.38 13.49
C TYR A 115 -0.33 1.89 13.59
N ASP A 116 0.57 2.65 14.21
CA ASP A 116 1.97 2.24 14.36
C ASP A 116 2.10 1.04 15.29
N GLU A 117 1.44 1.09 16.45
CA GLU A 117 1.35 -0.03 17.38
C GLU A 117 0.67 -1.24 16.73
N ALA A 118 -0.38 -1.02 15.93
CA ALA A 118 -1.12 -2.08 15.25
C ALA A 118 -0.27 -2.77 14.18
N ASN A 119 0.42 -2.00 13.36
CA ASN A 119 1.33 -2.53 12.34
C ASN A 119 2.52 -3.25 12.97
N LYS A 120 3.06 -2.74 14.09
CA LYS A 120 4.10 -3.42 14.84
C LYS A 120 3.62 -4.76 15.39
N PHE A 121 2.45 -4.78 16.03
CA PHE A 121 1.85 -6.00 16.54
C PHE A 121 1.56 -7.02 15.43
N LEU A 122 1.05 -6.54 14.29
CA LEU A 122 0.81 -7.35 13.09
C LEU A 122 2.08 -8.05 12.64
N GLN A 123 3.15 -7.28 12.44
CA GLN A 123 4.42 -7.77 11.87
C GLN A 123 5.21 -8.65 12.84
N GLU A 124 5.30 -8.27 14.12
CA GLU A 124 6.18 -8.95 15.08
C GLU A 124 5.52 -10.14 15.78
N ARG A 125 4.20 -10.24 15.78
CA ARG A 125 3.47 -11.24 16.57
C ARG A 125 2.44 -11.98 15.75
N PHE A 126 1.48 -11.26 15.17
CA PHE A 126 0.35 -11.90 14.53
C PHE A 126 0.76 -12.69 13.28
N LEU A 127 1.52 -12.08 12.35
CA LEU A 127 1.96 -12.78 11.14
C LEU A 127 2.88 -13.97 11.44
N PRO A 128 3.90 -13.89 12.33
CA PRO A 128 4.71 -15.04 12.71
C PRO A 128 3.90 -16.18 13.33
N TRP A 129 2.98 -15.88 14.25
CA TRP A 129 2.10 -16.88 14.85
C TRP A 129 1.18 -17.52 13.80
N HIS A 130 0.62 -16.71 12.90
CA HIS A 130 -0.28 -17.18 11.85
C HIS A 130 0.47 -18.14 10.92
N ASN A 131 1.59 -17.68 10.36
CA ASN A 131 2.35 -18.45 9.40
C ASN A 131 2.92 -19.74 10.03
N LYS A 132 3.34 -19.70 11.30
CA LYS A 132 3.75 -20.93 12.02
C LYS A 132 2.66 -22.00 12.06
N LYS A 133 1.37 -21.60 12.13
CA LYS A 133 0.27 -22.54 12.32
C LYS A 133 -0.41 -22.96 11.01
N TYR A 134 -0.45 -22.06 10.04
CA TYR A 134 -1.30 -22.23 8.86
C TYR A 134 -0.52 -22.31 7.54
N THR A 135 0.78 -22.05 7.56
CA THR A 135 1.61 -22.24 6.37
C THR A 135 1.78 -23.73 6.07
N LEU A 136 1.56 -24.08 4.81
CA LEU A 136 1.81 -25.39 4.24
C LEU A 136 3.16 -25.38 3.53
N GLU A 137 3.81 -26.54 3.47
CA GLU A 137 5.03 -26.71 2.70
C GLU A 137 4.71 -26.80 1.20
N ALA A 138 5.41 -26.00 0.40
CA ALA A 138 5.42 -26.08 -1.04
C ALA A 138 6.77 -25.58 -1.57
N GLU A 139 7.14 -26.00 -2.77
CA GLU A 139 8.34 -25.50 -3.43
C GLU A 139 8.17 -24.03 -3.81
N SER A 140 9.21 -23.23 -3.56
CA SER A 140 9.19 -21.82 -3.92
C SER A 140 9.46 -21.65 -5.41
N VAL A 141 8.54 -20.95 -6.09
CA VAL A 141 8.65 -20.60 -7.51
C VAL A 141 8.91 -19.10 -7.72
N TYR A 142 9.31 -18.38 -6.65
CA TYR A 142 9.63 -16.96 -6.76
C TYR A 142 10.97 -16.76 -7.45
N LEU A 143 11.03 -15.75 -8.32
CA LEU A 143 12.24 -15.36 -9.02
C LEU A 143 12.94 -14.21 -8.31
N PRO A 144 14.28 -14.14 -8.32
CA PRO A 144 14.98 -13.00 -7.74
C PRO A 144 14.59 -11.70 -8.47
N LEU A 145 14.51 -10.60 -7.72
CA LEU A 145 14.29 -9.28 -8.32
C LEU A 145 15.50 -8.89 -9.20
N PRO A 146 15.29 -8.50 -10.47
CA PRO A 146 16.37 -8.05 -11.33
C PRO A 146 17.03 -6.79 -10.75
N LYS A 147 18.36 -6.82 -10.55
CA LYS A 147 19.12 -5.70 -9.94
C LYS A 147 19.00 -4.39 -10.72
N GLU A 148 18.74 -4.49 -12.02
CA GLU A 148 18.61 -3.34 -12.93
C GLU A 148 17.24 -2.66 -12.83
N LYS A 149 16.22 -3.33 -12.25
CA LYS A 149 14.86 -2.79 -12.14
C LYS A 149 14.77 -1.87 -10.93
N ASN A 150 14.59 -0.58 -11.20
CA ASN A 150 14.34 0.40 -10.16
C ASN A 150 12.85 0.39 -9.73
N LEU A 151 12.56 -0.18 -8.55
CA LEU A 151 11.20 -0.25 -8.02
C LEU A 151 10.57 1.13 -7.72
N ASP A 152 11.38 2.17 -7.48
CA ASP A 152 10.86 3.55 -7.35
C ASP A 152 10.24 4.02 -8.67
N LEU A 153 10.85 3.66 -9.80
CA LEU A 153 10.34 4.00 -11.12
C LEU A 153 9.21 3.06 -11.55
N VAL A 154 9.14 1.85 -11.05
CA VAL A 154 8.02 0.94 -11.33
C VAL A 154 6.76 1.38 -10.56
N PHE A 155 6.87 1.59 -9.25
CA PHE A 155 5.76 1.94 -8.36
C PHE A 155 5.60 3.45 -8.18
N CYS A 156 5.32 4.14 -9.28
CA CYS A 156 5.05 5.58 -9.30
C CYS A 156 3.84 5.93 -10.17
N LEU A 157 3.36 7.16 -10.07
CA LEU A 157 2.43 7.74 -11.02
C LEU A 157 3.18 8.11 -12.30
N LYS A 158 2.88 7.42 -13.41
CA LYS A 158 3.47 7.71 -14.72
C LYS A 158 2.49 8.44 -15.62
N GLN A 159 2.98 9.49 -16.26
CA GLN A 159 2.22 10.24 -17.27
C GLN A 159 3.14 10.77 -18.35
N TRP A 160 2.66 10.78 -19.59
CA TRP A 160 3.37 11.39 -20.71
C TRP A 160 3.18 12.92 -20.71
N ARG A 161 4.27 13.65 -20.96
CA ARG A 161 4.26 15.11 -21.14
C ARG A 161 5.12 15.48 -22.34
N SER A 162 4.73 16.54 -23.03
CA SER A 162 5.55 17.15 -24.07
C SER A 162 6.34 18.31 -23.48
N VAL A 163 7.65 18.32 -23.76
CA VAL A 163 8.55 19.39 -23.35
C VAL A 163 8.27 20.65 -24.17
N ARG A 164 8.19 21.80 -23.51
CA ARG A 164 7.95 23.11 -24.13
C ARG A 164 9.21 23.62 -24.86
N LYS A 165 9.06 24.69 -25.66
CA LYS A 165 10.16 25.28 -26.44
C LYS A 165 11.31 25.78 -25.57
N ASP A 166 11.02 26.17 -24.32
CA ASP A 166 11.96 26.63 -23.30
C ASP A 166 12.58 25.49 -22.46
N ASN A 167 12.45 24.23 -22.91
CA ASN A 167 12.90 23.04 -22.19
C ASN A 167 12.24 22.82 -20.82
N THR A 168 11.00 23.27 -20.64
CA THR A 168 10.25 23.01 -19.41
C THR A 168 9.12 22.00 -19.60
N ILE A 169 8.71 21.38 -18.50
CA ILE A 169 7.44 20.67 -18.39
C ILE A 169 6.58 21.30 -17.31
N SER A 170 5.26 21.29 -17.52
CA SER A 170 4.30 21.69 -16.49
C SER A 170 3.66 20.46 -15.87
N LEU A 171 3.76 20.35 -14.55
CA LEU A 171 3.17 19.28 -13.76
C LEU A 171 2.50 19.86 -12.53
N ASN A 172 1.20 19.62 -12.36
CA ASN A 172 0.44 20.02 -11.16
C ASN A 172 0.63 21.51 -10.77
N GLY A 173 0.72 22.39 -11.76
CA GLY A 173 0.92 23.84 -11.54
C GLY A 173 2.34 24.25 -11.18
N GLN A 174 3.30 23.32 -11.17
CA GLN A 174 4.73 23.57 -11.09
C GLN A 174 5.35 23.49 -12.50
N ILE A 175 6.38 24.30 -12.73
CA ILE A 175 7.24 24.22 -13.91
C ILE A 175 8.52 23.52 -13.49
N ILE A 176 8.93 22.51 -14.25
CA ILE A 176 10.19 21.77 -14.05
C ILE A 176 11.07 22.04 -15.26
N GLN A 177 12.24 22.62 -15.02
CA GLN A 177 13.24 22.87 -16.05
C GLN A 177 14.04 21.59 -16.33
N ILE A 178 14.21 21.27 -17.61
CA ILE A 178 15.10 20.19 -18.04
C ILE A 178 16.41 20.83 -18.51
N ALA A 179 17.51 20.50 -17.85
CA ALA A 179 18.82 20.97 -18.23
C ALA A 179 19.31 20.25 -19.52
N PRO A 180 20.19 20.88 -20.31
CA PRO A 180 20.94 20.19 -21.35
C PRO A 180 21.65 18.96 -20.76
N SER A 181 21.70 17.86 -21.49
CA SER A 181 22.43 16.66 -21.06
C SER A 181 23.29 16.12 -22.19
N HIS A 182 24.18 15.18 -21.86
CA HIS A 182 24.99 14.46 -22.85
C HIS A 182 24.16 13.75 -23.93
N LEU A 183 22.87 13.49 -23.68
CA LEU A 183 21.98 12.89 -24.67
C LEU A 183 21.62 13.90 -25.76
N ARG A 184 21.25 15.13 -25.37
CA ARG A 184 20.83 16.22 -26.25
C ARG A 184 20.96 17.56 -25.54
N LEU A 185 21.34 18.59 -26.30
CA LEU A 185 21.37 19.99 -25.85
C LEU A 185 19.99 20.54 -25.48
N SER A 186 18.93 20.05 -26.14
CA SER A 186 17.56 20.48 -25.93
C SER A 186 16.59 19.30 -26.10
N PHE A 187 15.59 19.25 -25.21
CA PHE A 187 14.50 18.28 -25.23
C PHE A 187 13.20 18.88 -25.76
N ALA A 188 13.21 20.13 -26.24
CA ALA A 188 12.03 20.84 -26.74
C ALA A 188 11.22 20.00 -27.73
N LYS A 189 9.89 20.02 -27.56
CA LYS A 189 8.89 19.24 -28.32
C LYS A 189 8.99 17.72 -28.18
N THR A 190 9.91 17.19 -27.39
CA THR A 190 10.05 15.75 -27.17
C THR A 190 8.98 15.27 -26.19
N LYS A 191 8.43 14.07 -26.41
CA LYS A 191 7.60 13.39 -25.42
C LYS A 191 8.50 12.73 -24.37
N VAL A 192 8.22 13.02 -23.10
CA VAL A 192 8.94 12.50 -21.93
C VAL A 192 7.94 11.86 -20.97
N GLN A 193 8.39 10.87 -20.23
CA GLN A 193 7.58 10.22 -19.21
C GLN A 193 7.91 10.85 -17.86
N VAL A 194 6.90 11.30 -17.13
CA VAL A 194 7.07 11.91 -15.81
C VAL A 194 6.57 10.92 -14.77
N CYS A 195 7.44 10.56 -13.84
CA CYS A 195 7.23 9.62 -12.77
C CYS A 195 7.13 10.39 -11.44
N GLN A 196 6.01 10.30 -10.73
CA GLN A 196 5.82 10.94 -9.42
C GLN A 196 5.63 9.86 -8.34
N LEU A 197 6.48 9.89 -7.32
CA LEU A 197 6.41 8.99 -6.16
C LEU A 197 5.46 9.52 -5.09
N GLU A 198 5.10 8.65 -4.14
CA GLU A 198 4.26 8.98 -2.99
C GLU A 198 4.87 10.07 -2.10
N ASP A 199 6.19 10.03 -1.89
CA ASP A 199 6.95 11.00 -1.10
C ASP A 199 7.07 12.38 -1.76
N GLY A 200 6.62 12.51 -3.01
CA GLY A 200 6.65 13.73 -3.81
C GLY A 200 7.91 13.89 -4.66
N ARG A 201 8.85 12.93 -4.69
CA ARG A 201 9.92 12.95 -5.70
C ARG A 201 9.35 12.80 -7.10
N ILE A 202 9.93 13.53 -8.05
CA ILE A 202 9.56 13.54 -9.47
C ILE A 202 10.80 13.23 -10.30
N PHE A 203 10.68 12.24 -11.18
CA PHE A 203 11.68 11.90 -12.18
C PHE A 203 11.12 12.13 -13.57
N VAL A 204 11.90 12.77 -14.44
CA VAL A 204 11.57 12.93 -15.86
C VAL A 204 12.45 11.98 -16.65
N LEU A 205 11.83 11.11 -17.44
CA LEU A 205 12.51 10.09 -18.22
C LEU A 205 12.35 10.34 -19.71
N HIS A 206 13.43 10.10 -20.44
CA HIS A 206 13.43 10.03 -21.90
C HIS A 206 14.16 8.75 -22.31
N LYS A 207 13.48 7.89 -23.09
CA LYS A 207 13.98 6.56 -23.48
C LYS A 207 14.52 5.75 -22.28
N ASN A 208 13.73 5.69 -21.21
CA ASN A 208 14.06 5.04 -19.92
C ASN A 208 15.30 5.57 -19.18
N ARG A 209 15.83 6.73 -19.55
CA ARG A 209 16.91 7.42 -18.82
C ARG A 209 16.36 8.63 -18.08
N ILE A 210 16.76 8.81 -16.83
CA ILE A 210 16.43 10.00 -16.05
C ILE A 210 17.18 11.19 -16.66
N ILE A 211 16.44 12.25 -16.99
CA ILE A 211 16.98 13.49 -17.57
C ILE A 211 16.76 14.72 -16.67
N ALA A 212 15.85 14.62 -15.70
CA ALA A 212 15.67 15.65 -14.67
C ALA A 212 15.05 15.03 -13.41
N GLU A 213 15.39 15.63 -12.28
CA GLU A 213 14.83 15.29 -10.97
C GLU A 213 14.28 16.55 -10.33
N SER A 214 13.15 16.42 -9.64
CA SER A 214 12.50 17.52 -8.93
C SER A 214 11.70 16.95 -7.76
N ALA A 215 11.21 17.81 -6.89
CA ALA A 215 10.21 17.46 -5.88
C ALA A 215 8.93 18.27 -6.11
N VAL A 216 7.79 17.68 -5.74
CA VAL A 216 6.49 18.36 -5.73
C VAL A 216 6.58 19.57 -4.81
N ASN A 217 6.33 20.74 -5.38
CA ASN A 217 6.24 21.97 -4.61
C ASN A 217 4.92 22.01 -3.82
N LYS A 218 5.00 21.79 -2.50
CA LYS A 218 3.86 21.82 -1.56
C LYS A 218 3.16 23.18 -1.48
N ASN A 219 3.71 24.24 -2.07
CA ASN A 219 3.13 25.58 -2.12
C ASN A 219 2.25 25.83 -3.36
N ALA A 220 2.14 24.89 -4.30
CA ALA A 220 1.29 25.05 -5.47
C ALA A 220 -0.20 25.15 -5.08
N LYS A 221 -0.96 26.03 -5.76
CA LYS A 221 -2.42 26.22 -5.58
C LYS A 221 -3.21 24.90 -5.53
N ILE A 222 -2.69 23.84 -6.17
CA ILE A 222 -3.27 22.49 -6.20
C ILE A 222 -3.22 21.81 -4.84
N THR A 223 -2.14 21.93 -4.06
CA THR A 223 -2.07 21.36 -2.70
C THR A 223 -3.13 21.99 -1.78
N LYS A 224 -3.39 23.30 -1.94
CA LYS A 224 -4.48 23.99 -1.24
C LYS A 224 -5.86 23.48 -1.68
N ARG A 225 -6.07 23.22 -2.97
CA ARG A 225 -7.33 22.67 -3.51
C ARG A 225 -7.56 21.21 -3.06
N LEU A 226 -6.53 20.36 -3.09
CA LEU A 226 -6.61 18.98 -2.63
C LEU A 226 -6.87 18.91 -1.13
N LYS A 227 -6.16 19.71 -0.31
CA LYS A 227 -6.47 19.85 1.13
C LYS A 227 -7.90 20.34 1.38
N LYS A 228 -8.43 21.22 0.52
CA LYS A 228 -9.83 21.66 0.60
C LYS A 228 -10.80 20.52 0.29
N ILE A 229 -10.53 19.71 -0.73
CA ILE A 229 -11.33 18.51 -1.07
C ILE A 229 -11.28 17.50 0.08
N GLU A 230 -10.08 17.20 0.58
CA GLU A 230 -9.87 16.27 1.70
C GLU A 230 -10.61 16.75 2.96
N LYS A 231 -10.51 18.04 3.30
CA LYS A 231 -11.28 18.65 4.40
C LYS A 231 -12.79 18.52 4.20
N LEU A 232 -13.29 18.68 2.97
CA LEU A 232 -14.71 18.51 2.65
C LEU A 232 -15.16 17.04 2.72
N LEU A 233 -14.27 16.09 2.39
CA LEU A 233 -14.53 14.66 2.52
C LEU A 233 -14.53 14.24 4.00
N ASP A 234 -13.62 14.79 4.81
CA ASP A 234 -13.49 14.51 6.24
C ASP A 234 -14.64 15.11 7.06
N GLN A 235 -15.24 16.21 6.57
CA GLN A 235 -16.47 16.80 7.12
C GLN A 235 -17.73 15.96 6.86
N ARG A 236 -17.65 14.88 6.06
CA ARG A 236 -18.78 14.00 5.86
C ARG A 236 -18.95 13.14 7.12
N GLU A 237 -20.01 13.42 7.88
CA GLU A 237 -20.44 12.50 8.92
C GLU A 237 -20.91 11.20 8.24
N TYR A 238 -20.17 10.12 8.47
CA TYR A 238 -20.71 8.78 8.25
C TYR A 238 -21.88 8.61 9.22
N THR A 239 -23.11 8.61 8.69
CA THR A 239 -24.24 8.11 9.45
C THR A 239 -23.95 6.65 9.78
N THR A 240 -23.51 6.38 11.00
CA THR A 240 -23.42 5.00 11.48
C THR A 240 -24.80 4.38 11.30
N PRO A 241 -24.93 3.27 10.54
CA PRO A 241 -26.21 2.58 10.49
C PRO A 241 -26.65 2.33 11.92
N LYS A 242 -27.93 2.61 12.24
CA LYS A 242 -28.49 2.48 13.59
C LYS A 242 -27.93 1.22 14.23
N LYS A 243 -27.30 1.38 15.41
CA LYS A 243 -26.77 0.29 16.22
C LYS A 243 -27.84 -0.81 16.24
N ARG A 244 -27.57 -1.94 15.58
CA ARG A 244 -28.34 -3.15 15.87
C ARG A 244 -28.02 -3.48 17.32
N ASP A 245 -29.04 -3.70 18.14
CA ASP A 245 -28.90 -4.12 19.54
C ASP A 245 -28.27 -5.52 19.58
N TRP A 246 -26.94 -5.55 19.44
CA TRP A 246 -26.15 -6.74 19.72
C TRP A 246 -25.89 -6.78 21.22
N PRO A 247 -26.05 -7.94 21.89
CA PRO A 247 -25.76 -8.06 23.31
C PRO A 247 -24.32 -7.61 23.60
N GLU A 248 -24.17 -6.74 24.60
CA GLU A 248 -22.92 -6.05 25.00
C GLU A 248 -21.74 -6.97 25.37
N LYS A 249 -21.98 -8.28 25.44
CA LYS A 249 -20.92 -9.25 25.68
C LYS A 249 -20.16 -9.50 24.39
N ALA A 250 -19.19 -8.63 24.11
CA ALA A 250 -18.12 -8.95 23.18
C ALA A 250 -17.53 -10.30 23.61
N HIS A 251 -17.73 -11.34 22.80
CA HIS A 251 -17.28 -12.68 23.11
C HIS A 251 -15.74 -12.69 23.20
N THR A 252 -15.22 -12.52 24.43
CA THR A 252 -13.83 -12.74 24.75
C THR A 252 -13.59 -14.23 24.76
N SER A 253 -12.58 -14.67 24.01
CA SER A 253 -12.06 -16.03 24.09
C SER A 253 -11.73 -16.37 25.55
N THR A 254 -12.07 -17.58 25.97
CA THR A 254 -11.82 -18.10 27.33
C THR A 254 -10.34 -18.01 27.68
N VAL A 255 -10.02 -17.98 28.98
CA VAL A 255 -8.63 -17.80 29.47
C VAL A 255 -7.66 -18.85 28.89
N ASN A 256 -8.17 -20.07 28.64
CA ASN A 256 -7.43 -21.21 28.08
C ASN A 256 -7.57 -21.37 26.56
N HIS A 257 -8.08 -20.35 25.85
CA HIS A 257 -8.19 -20.44 24.40
C HIS A 257 -6.80 -20.63 23.78
N PRO A 258 -6.61 -21.54 22.79
CA PRO A 258 -5.29 -21.88 22.21
C PRO A 258 -4.47 -20.68 21.68
N TRP A 259 -5.09 -19.51 21.55
CA TRP A 259 -4.48 -18.27 21.07
C TRP A 259 -4.06 -17.33 22.20
N ARG A 260 -4.51 -17.53 23.45
CA ARG A 260 -4.16 -16.65 24.58
C ARG A 260 -2.78 -16.95 25.17
N THR A 261 -2.36 -18.21 25.13
CA THR A 261 -1.09 -18.69 25.72
C THR A 261 0.13 -18.14 24.98
N ASP A 262 0.08 -18.00 23.66
CA ASP A 262 1.22 -17.55 22.85
C ASP A 262 1.49 -16.03 22.93
N PHE A 263 0.45 -15.21 23.22
CA PHE A 263 0.54 -13.75 23.15
C PHE A 263 0.72 -13.03 24.50
N ALA A 264 0.56 -13.74 25.64
CA ALA A 264 0.73 -13.17 26.99
C ALA A 264 2.15 -12.62 27.27
N VAL A 265 3.16 -13.10 26.56
CA VAL A 265 4.56 -12.68 26.71
C VAL A 265 4.78 -11.21 26.27
N TRP A 266 3.98 -10.70 25.32
CA TRP A 266 4.16 -9.33 24.80
C TRP A 266 3.63 -8.27 25.76
N THR A 267 2.46 -8.49 26.37
CA THR A 267 1.91 -7.58 27.40
C THR A 267 2.82 -7.50 28.61
N MET A 268 3.44 -8.62 29.00
CA MET A 268 4.43 -8.67 30.08
C MET A 268 5.72 -7.90 29.73
N LYS A 269 6.28 -8.12 28.52
CA LYS A 269 7.46 -7.37 28.05
C LYS A 269 7.20 -5.88 27.87
N ARG A 270 5.99 -5.47 27.43
CA ARG A 270 5.57 -4.06 27.33
C ARG A 270 5.45 -3.43 28.72
N LYS A 271 4.81 -4.10 29.68
CA LYS A 271 4.74 -3.65 31.08
C LYS A 271 6.14 -3.49 31.69
N LEU A 272 7.05 -4.43 31.45
CA LEU A 272 8.43 -4.35 31.92
C LEU A 272 9.23 -3.21 31.25
N LYS A 273 9.04 -2.99 29.95
CA LYS A 273 9.70 -1.89 29.21
C LYS A 273 9.16 -0.53 29.65
N GLN A 274 7.84 -0.39 29.84
CA GLN A 274 7.20 0.81 30.38
C GLN A 274 7.65 1.09 31.82
N ALA A 275 7.75 0.04 32.66
CA ALA A 275 8.26 0.15 34.03
C ALA A 275 9.72 0.61 34.06
N ARG A 276 10.58 0.07 33.20
CA ARG A 276 11.98 0.52 33.06
C ARG A 276 12.07 1.98 32.60
N LEU A 277 11.24 2.40 31.64
CA LEU A 277 11.21 3.77 31.13
C LEU A 277 10.69 4.78 32.18
N ASN A 278 9.70 4.38 32.99
CA ASN A 278 9.21 5.18 34.10
C ASN A 278 10.24 5.29 35.22
N ARG A 279 11.01 4.22 35.49
CA ARG A 279 12.10 4.19 36.47
C ARG A 279 13.31 5.04 36.04
N SER A 280 13.63 5.07 34.75
CA SER A 280 14.68 5.96 34.23
C SER A 280 14.26 7.43 34.26
N LYS A 281 12.97 7.73 34.04
CA LYS A 281 12.43 9.09 34.17
C LYS A 281 12.37 9.57 35.63
N SER A 282 12.08 8.70 36.59
CA SER A 282 12.10 9.07 38.02
C SER A 282 13.52 9.31 38.55
N LEU A 283 14.53 8.62 38.00
CA LEU A 283 15.94 8.81 38.36
C LEU A 283 16.55 10.07 37.71
N ALA A 284 16.04 10.51 36.57
CA ALA A 284 16.50 11.72 35.87
C ALA A 284 15.83 13.02 36.35
N GLY A 285 14.86 12.95 37.27
CA GLY A 285 14.13 14.09 37.84
C GLY A 285 14.51 14.44 39.28
N VAL A 286 15.59 13.84 39.81
CA VAL A 286 16.18 14.19 41.11
C VAL A 286 17.54 14.81 40.83
N SER A 287 17.54 16.11 40.52
CA SER A 287 18.69 17.01 40.49
C SER A 287 18.17 18.42 40.65
#